data_AF-A0A7S3JK32-F1
#
_entry.id   AF-A0A7S3JK32-F1
#
_cell.length_a   1.000
_cell.length_b   1.000
_cell.length_c   1.000
_cell.angle_alpha   90.00
_cell.angle_beta   90.00
_cell.angle_gamma   90.00
#
_symmetry.space_group_name_H-M   'P 1'
#
loop_
_entity.id
_entity.type
_entity.pdbx_description
1 polymer ?
#
loop_
_entity_poly.entity_id
_entity_poly.type
_entity_poly.pdbx_seq_one_letter_code
_entity_poly.pdbx_strand_id
1 'polypeptide(L)'
;DKQDILQHVQEFLQKPAKEKDVLSLKPNRNKVCWSGAVREIYKMCNKYKNVKVKQNMKDKSILITKYPPTDDEDSKNSSEADNLSSKMNSMTISNEENKEEILAEMIDIFGDEYGFTAIVDMLVDAKIPIVGHNMIYDVMFFYNQFIDDLPDTYDEFTEAWRTLFPFTFDTKLLCCYCGPIKKTYLKAAFDQCLQHDSLAGNLIFEYHPLFKMYDEEVQEHEAAYDAFMTGVIFASICKYKEITNEFRGKLDTLDEHEIQKYTKNDNKEETDANNKSTFSVENEIFKEIREQCRNKRIILSYLNDHENKVVVVTDQNKVFYFGKNEIEIMKAKKSNFNEEKILWIKLDKKHNDVNLIFKATERLGDVYIQRDDYNAYFVEFQSIYEPVYKINDIVHVLKKDAIEILGENC
;
A
#
# COMPACT_ATOMS: atom_id res chain seq x y z
N ASP A 1 -5.07 -0.75 -33.28
CA ASP A 1 -4.78 -0.97 -31.85
C ASP A 1 -4.15 0.31 -31.28
N LYS A 2 -3.51 0.28 -30.09
CA LYS A 2 -2.82 1.45 -29.52
C LYS A 2 -1.71 1.96 -30.46
N GLN A 3 -0.92 1.07 -31.05
CA GLN A 3 0.21 1.45 -31.90
C GLN A 3 -0.25 2.18 -33.16
N ASP A 4 -1.34 1.73 -33.79
CA ASP A 4 -1.91 2.41 -34.97
C ASP A 4 -2.29 3.86 -34.66
N ILE A 5 -2.88 4.12 -33.48
CA ILE A 5 -3.27 5.46 -33.07
C ILE A 5 -2.03 6.34 -32.88
N LEU A 6 -1.01 5.81 -32.20
CA LEU A 6 0.23 6.56 -31.96
C LEU A 6 0.97 6.85 -33.27
N GLN A 7 1.02 5.88 -34.18
CA GLN A 7 1.60 6.10 -35.51
C GLN A 7 0.82 7.19 -36.28
N HIS A 8 -0.51 7.15 -36.26
CA HIS A 8 -1.33 8.16 -36.92
C HIS A 8 -1.10 9.57 -36.35
N VAL A 9 -0.96 9.68 -35.03
CA VAL A 9 -0.63 10.94 -34.36
C VAL A 9 0.77 11.40 -34.74
N GLN A 10 1.76 10.50 -34.77
CA GLN A 10 3.12 10.82 -35.20
C GLN A 10 3.16 11.37 -36.62
N GLU A 11 2.45 10.72 -37.55
CA GLU A 11 2.33 11.16 -38.94
C GLU A 11 1.65 12.53 -39.06
N PHE A 12 0.68 12.83 -38.19
CA PHE A 12 0.04 14.15 -38.13
C PHE A 12 0.99 15.24 -37.63
N LEU A 13 1.77 14.95 -36.58
CA LEU A 13 2.72 15.89 -35.97
C LEU A 13 3.90 16.19 -36.89
N GLN A 14 4.37 15.22 -37.68
CA GLN A 14 5.50 15.40 -38.61
C GLN A 14 5.15 16.21 -39.86
N LYS A 15 3.86 16.38 -40.19
CA LYS A 15 3.44 17.18 -41.34
C LYS A 15 3.61 18.68 -41.04
N PRO A 16 4.19 19.49 -41.94
CA PRO A 16 4.28 20.94 -41.72
C PRO A 16 2.87 21.56 -41.67
N ALA A 17 2.62 22.44 -40.69
CA ALA A 17 1.38 23.19 -40.57
C ALA A 17 1.39 24.35 -41.57
N LYS A 18 0.50 24.33 -42.57
CA LYS A 18 0.31 25.50 -43.46
C LYS A 18 -0.75 26.46 -42.93
N GLU A 19 -1.75 25.94 -42.21
CA GLU A 19 -2.83 26.65 -41.53
C GLU A 19 -3.14 25.93 -40.19
N LYS A 20 -4.23 26.29 -39.50
CA LYS A 20 -4.69 25.59 -38.30
C LYS A 20 -5.17 24.17 -38.67
N ASP A 21 -4.35 23.17 -38.38
CA ASP A 21 -4.67 21.76 -38.60
C ASP A 21 -5.26 21.13 -37.33
N VAL A 22 -6.28 20.29 -37.48
CA VAL A 22 -6.94 19.64 -36.34
C VAL A 22 -7.10 18.14 -36.60
N LEU A 23 -6.65 17.31 -35.66
CA LEU A 23 -6.88 15.88 -35.61
C LEU A 23 -7.82 15.56 -34.44
N SER A 24 -8.94 14.91 -34.73
CA SER A 24 -9.87 14.42 -33.71
C SER A 24 -9.80 12.91 -33.61
N LEU A 25 -9.56 12.40 -32.40
CA LEU A 25 -9.50 10.98 -32.09
C LEU A 25 -10.65 10.64 -31.14
N LYS A 26 -11.39 9.58 -31.45
CA LYS A 26 -12.49 9.11 -30.59
C LYS A 26 -12.12 7.76 -29.97
N PRO A 27 -12.47 7.54 -28.69
CA PRO A 27 -12.22 6.26 -28.04
C PRO A 27 -12.98 5.14 -28.73
N ASN A 28 -12.28 4.05 -29.01
CA ASN A 28 -12.89 2.76 -29.28
C ASN A 28 -12.49 1.79 -28.15
N ARG A 29 -13.20 1.90 -27.02
CA ARG A 29 -12.85 1.20 -25.77
C ARG A 29 -12.85 -0.33 -25.93
N ASN A 30 -13.61 -0.85 -26.88
CA ASN A 30 -13.67 -2.28 -27.17
C ASN A 30 -12.42 -2.82 -27.88
N LYS A 31 -11.45 -1.96 -28.25
CA LYS A 31 -10.26 -2.36 -29.03
C LYS A 31 -8.94 -1.77 -28.54
N VAL A 32 -8.97 -0.74 -27.70
CA VAL A 32 -7.76 0.00 -27.29
C VAL A 32 -7.90 0.51 -25.86
N CYS A 33 -6.87 0.26 -25.04
CA CYS A 33 -6.56 0.98 -23.80
C CYS A 33 -6.51 2.48 -24.07
N TRP A 34 -7.63 3.19 -23.85
CA TRP A 34 -7.77 4.56 -24.33
C TRP A 34 -6.97 5.53 -23.46
N SER A 35 -7.02 5.39 -22.14
CA SER A 35 -6.23 6.19 -21.20
C SER A 35 -4.72 6.04 -21.43
N GLY A 36 -4.22 4.82 -21.67
CA GLY A 36 -2.83 4.59 -22.01
C GLY A 36 -2.45 5.11 -23.40
N ALA A 37 -3.38 5.15 -24.35
CA ALA A 37 -3.17 5.82 -25.64
C ALA A 37 -3.17 7.36 -25.48
N VAL A 38 -4.13 7.91 -24.73
CA VAL A 38 -4.23 9.33 -24.37
C VAL A 38 -2.91 9.80 -23.74
N ARG A 39 -2.41 9.06 -22.76
CA ARG A 39 -1.13 9.30 -22.08
C ARG A 39 0.03 9.48 -23.07
N GLU A 40 0.21 8.53 -23.97
CA GLU A 40 1.26 8.59 -25.00
C GLU A 40 1.03 9.72 -26.02
N ILE A 41 -0.23 10.01 -26.38
CA ILE A 41 -0.58 11.12 -27.28
C ILE A 41 -0.18 12.45 -26.66
N TYR A 42 -0.50 12.70 -25.39
CA TYR A 42 -0.09 13.91 -24.68
C TYR A 42 1.44 14.01 -24.62
N LYS A 43 2.14 12.92 -24.25
CA LYS A 43 3.62 12.87 -24.26
C LYS A 43 4.22 13.18 -25.63
N MET A 44 3.62 12.69 -26.71
CA MET A 44 4.08 12.96 -28.08
C MET A 44 3.83 14.41 -28.51
N CYS A 45 2.62 14.94 -28.25
CA CYS A 45 2.22 16.27 -28.68
C CYS A 45 2.94 17.38 -27.90
N ASN A 46 3.17 17.18 -26.60
CA ASN A 46 3.82 18.19 -25.75
C ASN A 46 5.29 18.45 -26.14
N LYS A 47 5.90 17.61 -26.99
CA LYS A 47 7.20 17.88 -27.60
C LYS A 47 7.17 19.04 -28.63
N TYR A 48 5.98 19.51 -29.02
CA TYR A 48 5.78 20.53 -30.04
C TYR A 48 5.05 21.75 -29.44
N LYS A 49 5.74 22.89 -29.34
CA LYS A 49 5.18 24.13 -28.74
C LYS A 49 3.95 24.67 -29.48
N ASN A 50 3.92 24.49 -30.79
CA ASN A 50 2.80 24.92 -31.64
C ASN A 50 1.63 23.91 -31.66
N VAL A 51 1.62 22.90 -30.80
CA VAL A 51 0.55 21.90 -30.71
C VAL A 51 -0.18 22.02 -29.38
N LYS A 52 -1.52 22.02 -29.44
CA LYS A 52 -2.39 21.97 -28.26
C LYS A 52 -3.27 20.73 -28.31
N VAL A 53 -3.33 20.00 -27.21
CA VAL A 53 -4.20 18.84 -27.04
C VAL A 53 -5.34 19.22 -26.10
N LYS A 54 -6.57 18.83 -26.44
CA LYS A 54 -7.74 18.97 -25.57
C LYS A 54 -8.52 17.68 -25.48
N GLN A 55 -8.91 17.28 -24.27
CA GLN A 55 -9.82 16.15 -24.07
C GLN A 55 -11.25 16.61 -23.81
N ASN A 56 -12.21 16.06 -24.55
CA ASN A 56 -13.62 16.24 -24.28
C ASN A 56 -14.05 15.35 -23.10
N MET A 57 -14.50 15.96 -22.01
CA MET A 57 -14.85 15.24 -20.79
C MET A 57 -16.06 14.31 -20.91
N LYS A 58 -16.99 14.56 -21.86
CA LYS A 58 -18.23 13.78 -22.01
C LYS A 58 -18.01 12.49 -22.78
N ASP A 59 -17.32 12.56 -23.91
CA ASP A 59 -17.11 11.40 -24.79
C ASP A 59 -15.67 10.89 -24.79
N LYS A 60 -14.79 11.50 -23.97
CA LYS A 60 -13.36 11.21 -23.84
C LYS A 60 -12.58 11.35 -25.15
N SER A 61 -13.15 11.98 -26.18
CA SER A 61 -12.44 12.25 -27.44
C SER A 61 -11.28 13.23 -27.23
N ILE A 62 -10.21 13.07 -28.01
CA ILE A 62 -9.07 13.99 -28.02
C ILE A 62 -9.13 14.86 -29.28
N LEU A 63 -8.80 16.13 -29.12
CA LEU A 63 -8.58 17.08 -30.18
C LEU A 63 -7.14 17.58 -30.14
N ILE A 64 -6.35 17.27 -31.16
CA ILE A 64 -4.98 17.76 -31.33
C ILE A 64 -5.03 18.89 -32.36
N THR A 65 -4.63 20.08 -31.97
CA THR A 65 -4.61 21.28 -32.83
C THR A 65 -3.18 21.72 -33.03
N LYS A 66 -2.73 21.83 -34.28
CA LYS A 66 -1.41 22.33 -34.65
C LYS A 66 -1.57 23.71 -35.27
N TYR A 67 -0.82 24.67 -34.76
CA TYR A 67 -0.81 26.06 -35.23
C TYR A 67 0.36 26.29 -36.19
N PRO A 68 0.25 27.26 -37.12
CA PRO A 68 1.38 27.67 -37.95
C PRO A 68 2.56 28.12 -37.07
N PRO A 69 3.82 27.86 -37.47
CA PRO A 69 4.98 28.40 -36.78
C PRO A 69 4.91 29.93 -36.77
N THR A 70 5.16 30.55 -35.61
CA THR A 70 5.46 31.99 -35.53
C THR A 70 6.97 32.18 -35.69
N ASP A 71 7.39 33.29 -36.30
CA ASP A 71 8.79 33.54 -36.72
C ASP A 71 9.85 33.48 -35.57
N ASP A 72 9.43 33.37 -34.31
CA ASP A 72 10.29 33.27 -33.11
C ASP A 72 10.47 31.84 -32.55
N GLU A 73 9.76 30.82 -33.06
CA GLU A 73 9.70 29.49 -32.40
C GLU A 73 10.56 28.38 -33.03
N ASP A 74 11.21 28.63 -34.18
CA ASP A 74 11.92 27.60 -34.95
C ASP A 74 13.29 27.15 -34.38
N SER A 75 13.72 27.62 -33.21
CA SER A 75 15.08 27.37 -32.70
C SER A 75 15.20 26.43 -31.48
N LYS A 76 14.12 25.86 -30.96
CA LYS A 76 14.20 24.90 -29.82
C LYS A 76 13.40 23.62 -30.08
N ASN A 77 13.91 22.77 -30.98
CA ASN A 77 13.30 21.49 -31.32
C ASN A 77 13.95 20.30 -30.58
N SER A 78 13.10 19.42 -30.05
CA SER A 78 13.31 17.99 -29.75
C SER A 78 14.31 17.57 -28.65
N SER A 79 15.34 18.35 -28.32
CA SER A 79 16.41 17.87 -27.44
C SER A 79 16.13 17.98 -25.94
N GLU A 80 15.19 18.82 -25.49
CA GLU A 80 14.97 19.07 -24.05
C GLU A 80 14.13 17.96 -23.39
N ALA A 81 13.07 17.47 -24.02
CA ALA A 81 12.19 16.42 -23.46
C ALA A 81 12.88 15.04 -23.37
N ASP A 82 13.64 14.65 -24.39
CA ASP A 82 14.40 13.38 -24.39
C ASP A 82 15.61 13.45 -23.44
N ASN A 83 16.21 14.65 -23.26
CA ASN A 83 17.21 14.88 -22.21
C ASN A 83 16.61 14.79 -20.81
N LEU A 84 15.36 15.22 -20.58
CA LEU A 84 14.71 15.18 -19.26
C LEU A 84 14.44 13.75 -18.79
N SER A 85 13.88 12.90 -19.66
CA SER A 85 13.65 11.47 -19.36
C SER A 85 14.96 10.72 -19.11
N SER A 86 16.02 11.08 -19.86
CA SER A 86 17.38 10.57 -19.65
C SER A 86 18.02 11.08 -18.34
N LYS A 87 17.77 12.35 -17.96
CA LYS A 87 18.20 12.96 -16.69
C LYS A 87 17.56 12.25 -15.50
N MET A 88 16.27 11.95 -15.60
CA MET A 88 15.48 11.25 -14.58
C MET A 88 16.03 9.85 -14.27
N ASN A 89 16.42 9.10 -15.32
CA ASN A 89 17.02 7.78 -15.17
C ASN A 89 18.44 7.80 -14.56
N SER A 90 19.12 8.96 -14.58
CA SER A 90 20.50 9.11 -14.09
C SER A 90 20.61 9.71 -12.68
N MET A 91 19.52 10.26 -12.12
CA MET A 91 19.55 10.99 -10.86
C MET A 91 19.33 10.09 -9.66
N THR A 92 20.45 9.76 -9.00
CA THR A 92 20.46 9.25 -7.63
C THR A 92 19.84 10.28 -6.68
N ILE A 93 19.13 9.79 -5.67
CA ILE A 93 18.50 10.52 -4.56
C ILE A 93 19.52 11.43 -3.86
N SER A 94 19.66 12.71 -4.23
CA SER A 94 20.45 13.62 -3.40
C SER A 94 20.12 15.13 -3.42
N ASN A 95 19.37 15.69 -4.38
CA ASN A 95 19.11 17.15 -4.36
C ASN A 95 17.61 17.47 -4.55
N GLU A 96 16.98 18.06 -3.54
CA GLU A 96 15.55 18.42 -3.52
C GLU A 96 15.20 19.62 -4.42
N GLU A 97 16.09 20.61 -4.54
CA GLU A 97 15.88 21.79 -5.41
C GLU A 97 15.68 21.42 -6.89
N ASN A 98 16.38 20.37 -7.36
CA ASN A 98 16.21 19.87 -8.74
C ASN A 98 14.84 19.21 -8.96
N LYS A 99 14.17 18.70 -7.92
CA LYS A 99 12.86 18.05 -8.08
C LYS A 99 11.75 19.06 -8.27
N GLU A 100 11.82 20.20 -7.59
CA GLU A 100 10.81 21.27 -7.70
C GLU A 100 10.86 21.93 -9.08
N GLU A 101 12.06 22.16 -9.62
CA GLU A 101 12.24 22.73 -10.96
C GLU A 101 11.75 21.76 -12.04
N ILE A 102 12.04 20.46 -11.90
CA ILE A 102 11.50 19.42 -12.80
C ILE A 102 9.99 19.31 -12.67
N LEU A 103 9.43 19.36 -11.46
CA LEU A 103 7.98 19.27 -11.26
C LEU A 103 7.27 20.50 -11.85
N ALA A 104 7.85 21.70 -11.70
CA ALA A 104 7.34 22.92 -12.30
C ALA A 104 7.42 22.88 -13.83
N GLU A 105 8.53 22.43 -14.40
CA GLU A 105 8.67 22.19 -15.85
C GLU A 105 7.68 21.13 -16.34
N MET A 106 7.46 20.06 -15.58
CA MET A 106 6.46 19.03 -15.91
C MET A 106 5.04 19.61 -15.88
N ILE A 107 4.67 20.38 -14.86
CA ILE A 107 3.35 21.03 -14.76
C ILE A 107 3.13 21.97 -15.96
N ASP A 108 4.16 22.73 -16.35
CA ASP A 108 4.12 23.64 -17.51
C ASP A 108 4.02 22.87 -18.85
N ILE A 109 4.73 21.74 -18.98
CA ILE A 109 4.70 20.88 -20.18
C ILE A 109 3.37 20.10 -20.29
N PHE A 110 2.82 19.60 -19.19
CA PHE A 110 1.65 18.72 -19.19
C PHE A 110 0.31 19.48 -19.11
N GLY A 111 0.31 20.74 -18.65
CA GLY A 111 -0.85 21.63 -18.63
C GLY A 111 -1.97 21.20 -17.67
N ASP A 112 -2.89 22.13 -17.41
CA ASP A 112 -4.02 21.98 -16.46
C ASP A 112 -4.93 20.75 -16.71
N GLU A 113 -4.91 20.18 -17.92
CA GLU A 113 -5.76 19.05 -18.30
C GLU A 113 -5.15 17.66 -18.00
N TYR A 114 -3.83 17.55 -17.81
CA TYR A 114 -3.16 16.28 -17.49
C TYR A 114 -3.21 15.96 -15.98
N GLY A 115 -3.30 16.99 -15.14
CA GLY A 115 -3.70 16.91 -13.73
C GLY A 115 -3.02 15.81 -12.91
N PHE A 116 -3.82 15.06 -12.14
CA PHE A 116 -3.34 13.98 -11.25
C PHE A 116 -2.66 12.82 -12.01
N THR A 117 -2.92 12.65 -13.31
CA THR A 117 -2.28 11.61 -14.12
C THR A 117 -0.76 11.79 -14.20
N ALA A 118 -0.27 13.04 -14.12
CA ALA A 118 1.17 13.32 -14.04
C ALA A 118 1.82 12.62 -12.84
N ILE A 119 1.16 12.67 -11.69
CA ILE A 119 1.64 12.03 -10.45
C ILE A 119 1.63 10.50 -10.62
N VAL A 120 0.59 9.96 -11.24
CA VAL A 120 0.51 8.52 -11.54
C VAL A 120 1.64 8.07 -12.45
N ASP A 121 1.97 8.84 -13.49
CA ASP A 121 3.11 8.56 -14.35
C ASP A 121 4.43 8.59 -13.58
N MET A 122 4.63 9.60 -12.73
CA MET A 122 5.82 9.67 -11.87
C MET A 122 5.94 8.44 -10.96
N LEU A 123 4.84 7.97 -10.38
CA LEU A 123 4.84 6.75 -9.55
C LEU A 123 5.18 5.50 -10.36
N VAL A 124 4.62 5.36 -11.57
CA VAL A 124 4.91 4.25 -12.49
C VAL A 124 6.38 4.26 -12.90
N ASP A 125 6.93 5.42 -13.22
CA ASP A 125 8.32 5.56 -13.66
C ASP A 125 9.32 5.36 -12.51
N ALA A 126 8.98 5.81 -11.31
CA ALA A 126 9.85 5.70 -10.13
C ALA A 126 10.07 4.25 -9.67
N LYS A 127 9.12 3.34 -9.97
CA LYS A 127 9.18 1.90 -9.59
C LYS A 127 9.48 1.70 -8.10
N ILE A 128 9.00 2.62 -7.25
CA ILE A 128 9.13 2.53 -5.80
C ILE A 128 8.03 1.63 -5.22
N PRO A 129 8.21 1.09 -4.00
CA PRO A 129 7.19 0.30 -3.33
C PRO A 129 5.87 1.07 -3.17
N ILE A 130 4.78 0.46 -3.61
CA ILE A 130 3.41 0.89 -3.30
C ILE A 130 2.97 0.14 -2.05
N VAL A 131 2.62 0.88 -1.00
CA VAL A 131 2.23 0.32 0.29
C VAL A 131 0.81 0.77 0.60
N GLY A 132 -0.04 -0.18 0.98
CA GLY A 132 -1.42 0.09 1.38
C GLY A 132 -1.83 -0.75 2.60
N HIS A 133 -3.05 -0.58 3.07
CA HIS A 133 -3.60 -1.34 4.18
C HIS A 133 -4.97 -1.90 3.78
N ASN A 134 -5.07 -3.23 3.59
CA ASN A 134 -6.29 -3.86 3.04
C ASN A 134 -6.67 -3.23 1.68
N MET A 135 -5.69 -3.16 0.79
CA MET A 135 -5.65 -2.16 -0.29
C MET A 135 -6.26 -2.60 -1.62
N ILE A 136 -6.95 -3.75 -1.66
CA ILE A 136 -7.44 -4.30 -2.94
C ILE A 136 -8.33 -3.32 -3.70
N TYR A 137 -9.21 -2.62 -2.99
CA TYR A 137 -10.12 -1.65 -3.60
C TYR A 137 -9.40 -0.37 -3.98
N ASP A 138 -8.44 0.09 -3.17
CA ASP A 138 -7.60 1.26 -3.51
C ASP A 138 -6.88 1.01 -4.83
N VAL A 139 -6.28 -0.18 -4.99
CA VAL A 139 -5.60 -0.62 -6.20
C VAL A 139 -6.56 -0.69 -7.39
N MET A 140 -7.74 -1.32 -7.23
CA MET A 140 -8.73 -1.44 -8.32
C MET A 140 -9.29 -0.08 -8.75
N PHE A 141 -9.66 0.78 -7.80
CA PHE A 141 -10.18 2.12 -8.11
C PHE A 141 -9.09 3.01 -8.72
N PHE A 142 -7.88 3.00 -8.17
CA PHE A 142 -6.76 3.74 -8.72
C PHE A 142 -6.46 3.34 -10.16
N TYR A 143 -6.45 2.03 -10.44
CA TYR A 143 -6.29 1.52 -11.79
C TYR A 143 -7.41 2.00 -12.71
N ASN A 144 -8.67 1.78 -12.32
CA ASN A 144 -9.84 2.13 -13.12
C ASN A 144 -9.96 3.64 -13.41
N GLN A 145 -9.49 4.47 -12.51
CA GLN A 145 -9.61 5.93 -12.62
C GLN A 145 -8.45 6.57 -13.40
N PHE A 146 -7.22 6.09 -13.19
CA PHE A 146 -6.02 6.79 -13.64
C PHE A 146 -5.14 6.00 -14.61
N ILE A 147 -5.36 4.69 -14.73
CA ILE A 147 -4.53 3.81 -15.56
C ILE A 147 -5.32 3.33 -16.77
N ASP A 148 -6.35 2.51 -16.57
CA ASP A 148 -7.20 1.95 -17.63
C ASP A 148 -8.48 1.37 -17.05
N ASP A 149 -9.48 1.09 -17.88
CA ASP A 149 -10.64 0.30 -17.47
C ASP A 149 -10.15 -1.05 -16.89
N LEU A 150 -10.78 -1.54 -15.80
CA LEU A 150 -10.39 -2.83 -15.21
C LEU A 150 -10.45 -3.95 -16.28
N PRO A 151 -9.40 -4.77 -16.41
CA PRO A 151 -9.42 -5.90 -17.34
C PRO A 151 -10.55 -6.90 -17.04
N ASP A 152 -10.96 -7.66 -18.05
CA ASP A 152 -12.06 -8.63 -17.96
C ASP A 152 -11.73 -9.79 -17.00
N THR A 153 -10.45 -10.07 -16.79
CA THR A 153 -9.98 -11.15 -15.92
C THR A 153 -9.03 -10.66 -14.83
N TYR A 154 -9.03 -11.39 -13.71
CA TYR A 154 -8.12 -11.15 -12.60
C TYR A 154 -6.65 -11.28 -13.03
N ASP A 155 -6.30 -12.30 -13.83
CA ASP A 155 -4.93 -12.48 -14.32
C ASP A 155 -4.43 -11.28 -15.10
N GLU A 156 -5.23 -10.78 -16.05
CA GLU A 156 -4.87 -9.61 -16.85
C GLU A 156 -4.70 -8.36 -15.97
N PHE A 157 -5.57 -8.18 -14.99
CA PHE A 157 -5.44 -7.10 -14.01
C PHE A 157 -4.14 -7.19 -13.21
N THR A 158 -3.83 -8.36 -12.66
CA THR A 158 -2.65 -8.54 -11.81
C THR A 158 -1.35 -8.35 -12.58
N GLU A 159 -1.28 -8.83 -13.83
CA GLU A 159 -0.12 -8.67 -14.70
C GLU A 159 0.07 -7.21 -15.12
N ALA A 160 -1.03 -6.54 -15.48
CA ALA A 160 -1.01 -5.11 -15.79
C ALA A 160 -0.56 -4.27 -14.59
N TRP A 161 -1.08 -4.57 -13.38
CA TRP A 161 -0.67 -3.91 -12.15
C TRP A 161 0.82 -4.10 -11.87
N ARG A 162 1.32 -5.33 -11.89
CA ARG A 162 2.74 -5.65 -11.61
C ARG A 162 3.71 -4.99 -12.59
N THR A 163 3.32 -4.91 -13.86
CA THR A 163 4.11 -4.23 -14.88
C THR A 163 4.32 -2.75 -14.52
N LEU A 164 3.29 -2.12 -13.96
CA LEU A 164 3.31 -0.73 -13.55
C LEU A 164 3.96 -0.52 -12.19
N PHE A 165 3.62 -1.36 -11.20
CA PHE A 165 4.04 -1.30 -9.81
C PHE A 165 4.61 -2.66 -9.37
N PRO A 166 5.91 -2.91 -9.63
CA PRO A 166 6.51 -4.22 -9.40
C PRO A 166 6.63 -4.59 -7.92
N PHE A 167 6.54 -3.61 -7.01
CA PHE A 167 6.70 -3.83 -5.57
C PHE A 167 5.45 -3.33 -4.85
N THR A 168 4.49 -4.22 -4.57
CA THR A 168 3.27 -3.88 -3.82
C THR A 168 3.23 -4.59 -2.47
N PHE A 169 2.91 -3.89 -1.38
CA PHE A 169 2.84 -4.45 -0.03
C PHE A 169 1.56 -4.05 0.69
N ASP A 170 0.83 -5.05 1.19
CA ASP A 170 -0.33 -4.84 2.05
C ASP A 170 0.05 -4.96 3.53
N THR A 171 -0.01 -3.86 4.27
CA THR A 171 0.35 -3.84 5.69
C THR A 171 -0.59 -4.66 6.56
N LYS A 172 -1.86 -4.84 6.20
CA LYS A 172 -2.75 -5.73 6.95
C LYS A 172 -2.26 -7.18 6.87
N LEU A 173 -1.82 -7.60 5.69
CA LEU A 173 -1.18 -8.90 5.49
C LEU A 173 0.12 -9.02 6.30
N LEU A 174 0.97 -8.00 6.25
CA LEU A 174 2.24 -8.00 6.98
C LEU A 174 2.05 -8.08 8.50
N CYS A 175 1.02 -7.42 9.04
CA CYS A 175 0.67 -7.52 10.46
C CYS A 175 0.39 -8.97 10.88
N CYS A 176 -0.27 -9.78 10.04
CA CYS A 176 -0.53 -11.20 10.33
C CYS A 176 0.75 -12.03 10.51
N TYR A 177 1.89 -11.58 9.98
CA TYR A 177 3.20 -12.23 10.12
C TYR A 177 4.15 -11.49 11.07
N CYS A 178 3.67 -10.47 11.79
CA CYS A 178 4.44 -9.69 12.75
C CYS A 178 3.99 -10.03 14.17
N GLY A 179 4.75 -10.88 14.88
CA GLY A 179 4.39 -11.39 16.20
C GLY A 179 3.93 -10.32 17.23
N PRO A 180 4.59 -9.16 17.33
CA PRO A 180 4.19 -8.05 18.20
C PRO A 180 2.84 -7.40 17.88
N ILE A 181 2.38 -7.47 16.63
CA ILE A 181 1.12 -6.84 16.21
C ILE A 181 0.01 -7.88 16.32
N LYS A 182 -0.85 -7.70 17.32
CA LYS A 182 -2.01 -8.58 17.53
C LYS A 182 -3.24 -8.06 16.83
N LYS A 183 -3.48 -6.74 16.93
CA LYS A 183 -4.61 -6.07 16.28
C LYS A 183 -4.22 -5.54 14.93
N THR A 184 -4.93 -5.93 13.87
CA THR A 184 -4.51 -5.63 12.49
C THR A 184 -5.31 -4.54 11.81
N TYR A 185 -6.34 -3.96 12.45
CA TYR A 185 -6.95 -2.73 11.93
C TYR A 185 -5.98 -1.54 12.03
N LEU A 186 -6.03 -0.64 11.04
CA LEU A 186 -5.03 0.39 10.78
C LEU A 186 -4.57 1.14 12.04
N LYS A 187 -5.51 1.75 12.79
CA LYS A 187 -5.20 2.55 13.97
C LYS A 187 -4.50 1.75 15.08
N ALA A 188 -4.97 0.55 15.40
CA ALA A 188 -4.32 -0.24 16.46
C ALA A 188 -3.00 -0.85 15.99
N ALA A 189 -2.87 -1.24 14.73
CA ALA A 189 -1.58 -1.65 14.19
C ALA A 189 -0.55 -0.52 14.30
N PHE A 190 -0.95 0.71 13.96
CA PHE A 190 -0.16 1.91 14.13
C PHE A 190 0.23 2.15 15.60
N ASP A 191 -0.74 2.12 16.53
CA ASP A 191 -0.48 2.31 17.96
C ASP A 191 0.50 1.27 18.52
N GLN A 192 0.33 -0.01 18.14
CA GLN A 192 1.25 -1.08 18.55
C GLN A 192 2.66 -0.84 18.01
N CYS A 193 2.83 -0.28 16.82
CA CYS A 193 4.16 0.09 16.31
C CYS A 193 4.84 1.16 17.17
N LEU A 194 4.07 2.09 17.73
CA LEU A 194 4.59 3.18 18.57
C LEU A 194 4.76 2.79 20.04
N GLN A 195 4.05 1.78 20.52
CA GLN A 195 3.95 1.45 21.96
C GLN A 195 4.59 0.10 22.33
N HIS A 196 4.63 -0.88 21.43
CA HIS A 196 5.12 -2.21 21.76
C HIS A 196 6.64 -2.21 21.91
N ASP A 197 7.16 -2.80 23.00
CA ASP A 197 8.59 -2.75 23.36
C ASP A 197 9.53 -3.23 22.24
N SER A 198 9.16 -4.26 21.49
CA SER A 198 9.95 -4.77 20.36
C SER A 198 9.90 -3.91 19.07
N LEU A 199 8.98 -2.94 18.97
CA LEU A 199 8.75 -2.12 17.78
C LEU A 199 9.12 -0.64 18.02
N ALA A 200 8.64 -0.08 19.14
CA ALA A 200 8.75 1.32 19.48
C ALA A 200 10.23 1.78 19.51
N GLY A 201 10.53 2.95 18.96
CA GLY A 201 11.89 3.51 18.99
C GLY A 201 12.94 2.82 18.12
N ASN A 202 12.57 1.79 17.34
CA ASN A 202 13.44 1.20 16.32
C ASN A 202 13.70 2.17 15.14
N LEU A 203 12.73 3.02 14.84
CA LEU A 203 12.78 4.06 13.83
C LEU A 203 12.28 5.38 14.43
N ILE A 204 12.79 6.49 13.91
CA ILE A 204 12.31 7.83 14.22
C ILE A 204 11.55 8.34 13.00
N PHE A 205 10.33 8.83 13.24
CA PHE A 205 9.48 9.40 12.20
C PHE A 205 9.38 10.91 12.44
N GLU A 206 9.80 11.69 11.46
CA GLU A 206 9.78 13.14 11.50
C GLU A 206 9.05 13.65 10.25
N TYR A 207 8.21 14.67 10.44
CA TYR A 207 7.65 15.39 9.30
C TYR A 207 8.75 16.24 8.66
N HIS A 208 8.66 16.40 7.34
CA HIS A 208 9.51 17.36 6.64
C HIS A 208 9.25 18.77 7.22
N PRO A 209 10.27 19.63 7.44
CA PRO A 209 10.07 20.95 8.05
C PRO A 209 9.07 21.88 7.34
N LEU A 210 8.79 21.62 6.06
CA LEU A 210 7.81 22.37 5.27
C LEU A 210 6.38 21.81 5.38
N PHE A 211 6.20 20.64 5.95
CA PHE A 211 4.92 19.99 6.14
C PHE A 211 4.31 20.42 7.48
N LYS A 212 3.14 21.07 7.45
CA LYS A 212 2.51 21.70 8.64
C LYS A 212 1.10 21.18 8.97
N MET A 213 0.63 20.14 8.27
CA MET A 213 -0.79 19.75 8.30
C MET A 213 -1.16 18.92 9.55
N TYR A 214 -0.22 18.18 10.14
CA TYR A 214 -0.48 17.20 11.20
C TYR A 214 0.23 17.52 12.53
N ASP A 215 0.60 18.79 12.75
CA ASP A 215 1.38 19.21 13.93
C ASP A 215 0.58 19.14 15.25
N GLU A 216 -0.76 19.16 15.19
CA GLU A 216 -1.58 19.36 16.40
C GLU A 216 -2.73 18.36 16.59
N GLU A 217 -3.20 17.65 15.55
CA GLU A 217 -4.36 16.75 15.68
C GLU A 217 -4.22 15.45 14.88
N VAL A 218 -4.71 14.35 15.47
CA VAL A 218 -4.91 13.06 14.80
C VAL A 218 -6.08 13.19 13.83
N GLN A 219 -5.85 12.93 12.54
CA GLN A 219 -6.86 13.05 11.48
C GLN A 219 -7.23 11.68 10.91
N GLU A 220 -7.67 10.77 11.78
CA GLU A 220 -8.20 9.47 11.36
C GLU A 220 -9.31 9.64 10.30
N HIS A 221 -9.30 8.76 9.30
CA HIS A 221 -10.25 8.77 8.16
C HIS A 221 -10.01 9.87 7.12
N GLU A 222 -8.90 10.60 7.22
CA GLU A 222 -8.36 11.38 6.11
C GLU A 222 -7.37 10.52 5.31
N ALA A 223 -7.53 10.44 4.00
CA ALA A 223 -6.76 9.52 3.16
C ALA A 223 -5.23 9.69 3.29
N ALA A 224 -4.75 10.93 3.41
CA ALA A 224 -3.32 11.20 3.55
C ALA A 224 -2.79 10.82 4.94
N TYR A 225 -3.56 11.02 6.01
CA TYR A 225 -3.19 10.58 7.35
C TYR A 225 -3.21 9.05 7.49
N ASP A 226 -4.19 8.38 6.88
CA ASP A 226 -4.25 6.92 6.82
C ASP A 226 -3.08 6.33 6.02
N ALA A 227 -2.63 7.01 4.96
CA ALA A 227 -1.42 6.64 4.22
C ALA A 227 -0.15 6.83 5.06
N PHE A 228 -0.07 7.89 5.87
CA PHE A 228 1.03 8.08 6.82
C PHE A 228 1.09 6.95 7.86
N MET A 229 -0.04 6.62 8.51
CA MET A 229 -0.11 5.50 9.45
C MET A 229 0.31 4.19 8.79
N THR A 230 -0.14 3.95 7.57
CA THR A 230 0.24 2.79 6.75
C THR A 230 1.76 2.73 6.53
N GLY A 231 2.38 3.85 6.16
CA GLY A 231 3.84 3.95 5.99
C GLY A 231 4.62 3.64 7.27
N VAL A 232 4.14 4.13 8.42
CA VAL A 232 4.76 3.86 9.73
C VAL A 232 4.68 2.37 10.09
N ILE A 233 3.53 1.73 9.86
CA ILE A 233 3.36 0.29 10.09
C ILE A 233 4.34 -0.49 9.23
N PHE A 234 4.37 -0.20 7.92
CA PHE A 234 5.26 -0.87 6.98
C PHE A 234 6.72 -0.77 7.39
N ALA A 235 7.19 0.45 7.67
CA ALA A 235 8.55 0.72 8.09
C ALA A 235 8.92 0.00 9.39
N SER A 236 8.02 0.02 10.37
CA SER A 236 8.19 -0.64 11.67
C SER A 236 8.29 -2.17 11.53
N ILE A 237 7.44 -2.77 10.70
CA ILE A 237 7.48 -4.21 10.41
C ILE A 237 8.79 -4.57 9.68
N CYS A 238 9.20 -3.79 8.67
CA CYS A 238 10.46 -4.05 7.97
C CYS A 238 11.64 -4.07 8.94
N LYS A 239 11.73 -3.05 9.81
CA LYS A 239 12.83 -2.94 10.78
C LYS A 239 12.78 -4.05 11.83
N TYR A 240 11.59 -4.43 12.29
CA TYR A 240 11.43 -5.58 13.18
C TYR A 240 11.88 -6.89 12.54
N LYS A 241 11.57 -7.10 11.25
CA LYS A 241 12.01 -8.28 10.50
C LYS A 241 13.52 -8.30 10.32
N GLU A 242 14.16 -7.17 10.04
CA GLU A 242 15.62 -7.06 10.04
C GLU A 242 16.21 -7.48 11.40
N ILE A 243 15.80 -6.83 12.49
CA ILE A 243 16.32 -7.11 13.84
C ILE A 243 16.16 -8.59 14.21
N THR A 244 14.98 -9.17 13.93
CA THR A 244 14.71 -10.57 14.29
C THR A 244 15.48 -11.57 13.43
N ASN A 245 15.76 -11.27 12.16
CA ASN A 245 16.58 -12.12 11.31
C ASN A 245 18.06 -12.02 11.68
N GLU A 246 18.59 -10.83 11.92
CA GLU A 246 19.97 -10.63 12.40
C GLU A 246 20.18 -11.32 13.75
N PHE A 247 19.20 -11.22 14.64
CA PHE A 247 19.21 -11.92 15.93
C PHE A 247 19.28 -13.44 15.76
N ARG A 248 18.43 -14.02 14.93
CA ARG A 248 18.47 -15.47 14.63
C ARG A 248 19.80 -15.89 14.03
N GLY A 249 20.31 -15.15 13.04
CA GLY A 249 21.60 -15.43 12.42
C GLY A 249 22.76 -15.36 13.41
N LYS A 250 22.71 -14.43 14.38
CA LYS A 250 23.68 -14.36 15.46
C LYS A 250 23.57 -15.58 16.39
N LEU A 251 22.35 -15.96 16.79
CA LEU A 251 22.13 -17.14 17.62
C LEU A 251 22.66 -18.42 16.97
N ASP A 252 22.42 -18.60 15.67
CA ASP A 252 22.86 -19.77 14.91
C ASP A 252 24.39 -19.90 14.79
N THR A 253 25.12 -18.80 15.02
CA THR A 253 26.58 -18.72 14.91
C THR A 253 27.29 -18.55 16.26
N LEU A 254 26.55 -18.55 17.37
CA LEU A 254 27.12 -18.42 18.71
C LEU A 254 28.01 -19.61 19.06
N ASP A 255 29.21 -19.32 19.55
CA ASP A 255 30.11 -20.28 20.18
C ASP A 255 30.24 -20.03 21.70
N GLU A 256 30.84 -20.99 22.41
CA GLU A 256 31.02 -20.90 23.87
C GLU A 256 31.84 -19.67 24.30
N HIS A 257 32.74 -19.17 23.45
CA HIS A 257 33.58 -18.02 23.77
C HIS A 257 32.80 -16.70 23.64
N GLU A 258 31.93 -16.58 22.65
CA GLU A 258 31.00 -15.46 22.49
C GLU A 258 29.98 -15.43 23.63
N ILE A 259 29.41 -16.59 24.02
CA ILE A 259 28.48 -16.69 25.17
C ILE A 259 29.13 -16.18 26.45
N GLN A 260 30.41 -16.49 26.68
CA GLN A 260 31.15 -16.02 27.85
C GLN A 260 31.25 -14.49 27.96
N LYS A 261 31.19 -13.76 26.83
CA LYS A 261 31.20 -12.28 26.85
C LYS A 261 29.93 -11.71 27.48
N TYR A 262 28.79 -12.34 27.23
CA TYR A 262 27.49 -11.89 27.74
C TYR A 262 27.25 -12.33 29.18
N THR A 263 27.75 -13.50 29.61
CA THR A 263 27.60 -13.99 30.99
C THR A 263 28.44 -13.25 32.04
N LYS A 264 29.54 -12.58 31.66
CA LYS A 264 30.42 -11.89 32.63
C LYS A 264 29.81 -10.63 33.27
N ASN A 265 28.69 -10.13 32.73
CA ASN A 265 27.98 -8.97 33.28
C ASN A 265 26.97 -9.33 34.40
N ASP A 266 26.60 -10.60 34.56
CA ASP A 266 25.57 -11.07 35.51
C ASP A 266 26.12 -11.55 36.86
N ASN A 267 27.11 -10.84 37.42
CA ASN A 267 27.60 -11.13 38.79
C ASN A 267 26.66 -10.55 39.86
N LYS A 268 25.41 -11.01 39.94
CA LYS A 268 24.58 -10.92 41.17
C LYS A 268 23.63 -12.11 41.33
N GLU A 269 23.96 -12.90 42.35
CA GLU A 269 23.14 -13.85 43.12
C GLU A 269 22.63 -15.11 42.40
N GLU A 270 23.32 -16.21 42.69
CA GLU A 270 22.96 -17.59 42.42
C GLU A 270 21.65 -17.99 43.13
N THR A 271 20.62 -18.27 42.34
CA THR A 271 19.70 -19.42 42.53
C THR A 271 18.86 -19.55 41.25
N ASP A 272 18.82 -20.77 40.69
CA ASP A 272 18.26 -21.17 39.38
C ASP A 272 19.05 -20.73 38.12
N ALA A 273 20.31 -21.21 38.00
CA ALA A 273 21.33 -20.65 37.11
C ALA A 273 21.29 -21.06 35.61
N ASN A 274 20.74 -22.23 35.22
CA ASN A 274 20.91 -22.71 33.84
C ASN A 274 19.89 -22.14 32.82
N ASN A 275 18.60 -22.01 33.15
CA ASN A 275 17.63 -21.41 32.22
C ASN A 275 17.62 -19.88 32.27
N LYS A 276 17.98 -19.29 33.41
CA LYS A 276 17.97 -17.84 33.62
C LYS A 276 19.16 -17.15 32.93
N SER A 277 20.31 -17.83 32.84
CA SER A 277 21.50 -17.31 32.15
C SER A 277 21.33 -17.28 30.63
N THR A 278 20.78 -18.33 30.00
CA THR A 278 20.53 -18.34 28.55
C THR A 278 19.56 -17.25 28.13
N PHE A 279 18.45 -17.08 28.86
CA PHE A 279 17.48 -16.02 28.59
C PHE A 279 18.08 -14.61 28.77
N SER A 280 18.97 -14.42 29.77
CA SER A 280 19.68 -13.15 29.96
C SER A 280 20.60 -12.84 28.77
N VAL A 281 21.38 -13.82 28.31
CA VAL A 281 22.28 -13.69 27.17
C VAL A 281 21.53 -13.36 25.88
N GLU A 282 20.45 -14.07 25.58
CA GLU A 282 19.61 -13.81 24.41
C GLU A 282 19.05 -12.38 24.41
N ASN A 283 18.59 -11.89 25.57
CA ASN A 283 18.07 -10.53 25.70
C ASN A 283 19.16 -9.47 25.46
N GLU A 284 20.38 -9.67 25.97
CA GLU A 284 21.49 -8.73 25.74
C GLU A 284 21.91 -8.71 24.27
N ILE A 285 22.00 -9.87 23.61
CA ILE A 285 22.28 -9.96 22.17
C ILE A 285 21.18 -9.25 21.37
N PHE A 286 19.91 -9.47 21.72
CA PHE A 286 18.79 -8.82 21.04
C PHE A 286 18.87 -7.29 21.18
N LYS A 287 19.17 -6.78 22.38
CA LYS A 287 19.35 -5.32 22.62
C LYS A 287 20.51 -4.76 21.80
N GLU A 288 21.63 -5.46 21.74
CA GLU A 288 22.80 -5.04 20.97
C GLU A 288 22.46 -4.93 19.48
N ILE A 289 21.86 -5.97 18.90
CA ILE A 289 21.45 -5.99 17.48
C ILE A 289 20.41 -4.91 17.20
N ARG A 290 19.44 -4.75 18.10
CA ARG A 290 18.42 -3.71 17.98
C ARG A 290 19.06 -2.33 17.91
N GLU A 291 20.01 -2.01 18.78
CA GLU A 291 20.71 -0.72 18.76
C GLU A 291 21.57 -0.56 17.50
N GLN A 292 22.20 -1.65 17.02
CA GLN A 292 22.93 -1.64 15.75
C GLN A 292 22.02 -1.36 14.55
N CYS A 293 20.77 -1.82 14.55
CA CYS A 293 19.81 -1.61 13.46
C CYS A 293 19.01 -0.29 13.60
N ARG A 294 19.05 0.32 14.78
CA ARG A 294 18.19 1.45 15.16
C ARG A 294 18.39 2.65 14.24
N ASN A 295 17.27 3.20 13.78
CA ASN A 295 17.18 4.36 12.89
C ASN A 295 18.03 4.25 11.60
N LYS A 296 18.47 3.05 11.23
CA LYS A 296 19.10 2.79 9.93
C LYS A 296 18.04 2.63 8.85
N ARG A 297 18.46 2.85 7.60
CA ARG A 297 17.63 2.63 6.40
C ARG A 297 16.92 1.28 6.45
N ILE A 298 15.69 1.27 5.96
CA ILE A 298 14.87 0.07 5.85
C ILE A 298 15.40 -0.85 4.74
N ILE A 299 15.48 -2.14 5.03
CA ILE A 299 15.92 -3.18 4.09
C ILE A 299 14.70 -4.00 3.66
N LEU A 300 14.30 -3.85 2.39
CA LEU A 300 13.08 -4.48 1.85
C LEU A 300 13.21 -5.99 1.62
N SER A 301 14.43 -6.51 1.46
CA SER A 301 14.64 -7.92 1.15
C SER A 301 14.08 -8.88 2.20
N TYR A 302 13.90 -8.41 3.44
CA TYR A 302 13.27 -9.16 4.52
C TYR A 302 11.75 -9.36 4.33
N LEU A 303 11.14 -8.70 3.34
CA LEU A 303 9.73 -8.81 3.00
C LEU A 303 9.47 -9.41 1.61
N ASN A 304 10.49 -9.92 0.91
CA ASN A 304 10.33 -10.47 -0.45
C ASN A 304 9.21 -11.53 -0.55
N ASP A 305 9.03 -12.35 0.50
CA ASP A 305 7.97 -13.37 0.57
C ASP A 305 6.55 -12.79 0.64
N HIS A 306 6.41 -11.48 0.81
CA HIS A 306 5.14 -10.76 0.88
C HIS A 306 4.97 -9.71 -0.24
N GLU A 307 5.96 -9.60 -1.13
CA GLU A 307 5.88 -8.73 -2.30
C GLU A 307 4.72 -9.17 -3.21
N ASN A 308 3.94 -8.22 -3.70
CA ASN A 308 2.84 -8.43 -4.62
C ASN A 308 1.74 -9.36 -4.06
N LYS A 309 1.59 -9.40 -2.73
CA LYS A 309 0.50 -10.09 -2.05
C LYS A 309 -0.41 -9.08 -1.38
N VAL A 310 -1.70 -9.14 -1.70
CA VAL A 310 -2.74 -8.31 -1.09
C VAL A 310 -3.76 -9.18 -0.39
N VAL A 311 -4.21 -8.74 0.77
CA VAL A 311 -5.27 -9.44 1.50
C VAL A 311 -6.62 -8.92 1.03
N VAL A 312 -7.59 -9.83 0.93
CA VAL A 312 -8.99 -9.49 0.75
C VAL A 312 -9.75 -10.03 1.96
N VAL A 313 -10.15 -9.08 2.78
CA VAL A 313 -10.97 -9.32 3.97
C VAL A 313 -12.34 -9.80 3.53
N THR A 314 -12.53 -11.10 3.66
CA THR A 314 -13.77 -11.85 3.42
C THR A 314 -14.00 -12.76 4.61
N ASP A 315 -15.10 -13.50 4.58
CA ASP A 315 -15.41 -14.62 5.46
C ASP A 315 -14.33 -15.74 5.51
N GLN A 316 -13.28 -15.63 4.69
CA GLN A 316 -12.24 -16.64 4.55
C GLN A 316 -10.83 -16.06 4.55
N ASN A 317 -10.66 -14.76 4.82
CA ASN A 317 -9.37 -14.05 4.75
C ASN A 317 -8.46 -14.54 3.62
N LYS A 318 -8.87 -14.22 2.39
CA LYS A 318 -8.17 -14.68 1.20
C LYS A 318 -6.97 -13.79 0.93
N VAL A 319 -5.84 -14.41 0.59
CA VAL A 319 -4.67 -13.71 0.08
C VAL A 319 -4.63 -13.88 -1.42
N PHE A 320 -4.60 -12.75 -2.09
CA PHE A 320 -4.53 -12.63 -3.53
C PHE A 320 -3.12 -12.24 -3.91
N TYR A 321 -2.60 -12.94 -4.91
CA TYR A 321 -1.27 -12.72 -5.43
C TYR A 321 -1.43 -11.89 -6.69
N PHE A 322 -0.87 -10.68 -6.73
CA PHE A 322 -0.69 -10.00 -7.99
C PHE A 322 0.36 -10.80 -8.79
N GLY A 323 -0.03 -11.89 -9.44
CA GLY A 323 0.82 -12.93 -10.02
C GLY A 323 0.01 -14.21 -10.25
N LYS A 324 0.59 -15.22 -10.91
CA LYS A 324 -0.09 -16.49 -11.31
C LYS A 324 -1.21 -16.89 -10.35
N ASN A 325 -2.47 -16.92 -10.80
CA ASN A 325 -3.69 -17.61 -10.30
C ASN A 325 -3.68 -18.36 -8.96
N GLU A 326 -2.96 -17.86 -7.97
CA GLU A 326 -2.78 -18.49 -6.67
C GLU A 326 -3.62 -17.65 -5.72
N ILE A 327 -4.72 -18.25 -5.27
CA ILE A 327 -5.46 -17.74 -4.13
C ILE A 327 -5.05 -18.64 -2.98
N GLU A 328 -4.25 -18.09 -2.06
CA GLU A 328 -3.99 -18.77 -0.81
C GLU A 328 -5.06 -18.35 0.19
N ILE A 329 -5.76 -19.34 0.74
CA ILE A 329 -6.48 -19.14 1.98
C ILE A 329 -5.41 -19.15 3.06
N MET A 330 -5.12 -17.99 3.66
CA MET A 330 -4.31 -17.94 4.87
C MET A 330 -4.93 -18.92 5.86
N LYS A 331 -4.24 -20.05 6.07
CA LYS A 331 -4.80 -21.24 6.73
C LYS A 331 -5.56 -20.90 8.03
N ALA A 332 -6.88 -20.78 7.95
CA ALA A 332 -7.70 -21.82 8.55
C ALA A 332 -7.59 -23.03 7.63
N LYS A 333 -7.07 -24.17 8.11
CA LYS A 333 -7.07 -25.41 7.32
C LYS A 333 -8.50 -25.62 6.80
N LYS A 334 -8.64 -25.66 5.47
CA LYS A 334 -9.88 -25.89 4.71
C LYS A 334 -10.66 -27.16 5.08
N SER A 335 -10.21 -27.93 6.08
CA SER A 335 -10.87 -29.12 6.58
C SER A 335 -11.91 -28.83 7.67
N ASN A 336 -11.88 -27.68 8.34
CA ASN A 336 -12.92 -27.27 9.29
C ASN A 336 -13.23 -25.79 9.08
N PHE A 337 -14.42 -25.45 8.57
CA PHE A 337 -15.10 -24.24 9.02
C PHE A 337 -15.07 -24.32 10.56
N ASN A 338 -14.26 -23.51 11.23
CA ASN A 338 -14.22 -23.56 12.69
C ASN A 338 -15.37 -22.68 13.17
N GLU A 339 -16.55 -23.29 13.31
CA GLU A 339 -17.77 -22.67 13.87
C GLU A 339 -17.49 -21.92 15.19
N GLU A 340 -16.40 -22.28 15.88
CA GLU A 340 -15.85 -21.55 17.04
C GLU A 340 -15.35 -20.11 16.78
N LYS A 341 -15.41 -19.60 15.53
CA LYS A 341 -14.99 -18.23 15.13
C LYS A 341 -16.10 -17.33 14.56
N ILE A 342 -17.35 -17.80 14.52
CA ILE A 342 -18.48 -17.08 13.94
C ILE A 342 -19.53 -16.75 15.00
N LEU A 343 -20.19 -15.60 14.86
CA LEU A 343 -21.36 -15.19 15.61
C LEU A 343 -22.41 -14.58 14.68
N TRP A 344 -23.67 -14.95 14.93
CA TRP A 344 -24.82 -14.25 14.38
C TRP A 344 -25.34 -13.29 15.45
N ILE A 345 -25.34 -12.00 15.13
CA ILE A 345 -25.73 -10.95 16.07
C ILE A 345 -26.96 -10.23 15.53
N LYS A 346 -27.99 -10.14 16.36
CA LYS A 346 -29.18 -9.33 16.12
C LYS A 346 -29.19 -8.13 17.03
N LEU A 347 -29.32 -6.95 16.44
CA LEU A 347 -29.45 -5.70 17.18
C LEU A 347 -30.92 -5.37 17.44
N ASP A 348 -31.23 -4.69 18.54
CA ASP A 348 -32.57 -4.13 18.74
C ASP A 348 -32.95 -3.19 17.57
N LYS A 349 -34.19 -3.31 17.07
CA LYS A 349 -34.64 -2.54 15.90
C LYS A 349 -34.56 -1.02 16.09
N LYS A 350 -34.64 -0.52 17.33
CA LYS A 350 -34.50 0.90 17.67
C LYS A 350 -33.04 1.33 17.76
N HIS A 351 -32.09 0.41 17.95
CA HIS A 351 -30.67 0.66 18.15
C HIS A 351 -29.82 -0.19 17.19
N ASN A 352 -30.14 -0.08 15.90
CA ASN A 352 -29.52 -0.85 14.83
C ASN A 352 -28.29 -0.13 14.25
N ASP A 353 -27.23 -0.03 15.05
CA ASP A 353 -25.96 0.56 14.67
C ASP A 353 -24.84 -0.48 14.73
N VAL A 354 -24.22 -0.78 13.58
CA VAL A 354 -23.11 -1.74 13.45
C VAL A 354 -21.93 -1.38 14.36
N ASN A 355 -21.75 -0.10 14.72
CA ASN A 355 -20.72 0.33 15.65
C ASN A 355 -20.89 -0.27 17.05
N LEU A 356 -22.11 -0.66 17.45
CA LEU A 356 -22.34 -1.36 18.70
C LEU A 356 -21.69 -2.75 18.70
N ILE A 357 -21.76 -3.43 17.55
CA ILE A 357 -21.11 -4.72 17.34
C ILE A 357 -19.60 -4.51 17.40
N PHE A 358 -19.08 -3.58 16.60
CA PHE A 358 -17.65 -3.28 16.56
C PHE A 358 -17.08 -2.97 17.95
N LYS A 359 -17.72 -2.06 18.72
CA LYS A 359 -17.31 -1.74 20.10
C LYS A 359 -17.38 -2.92 21.07
N ALA A 360 -18.29 -3.85 20.83
CA ALA A 360 -18.42 -5.06 21.65
C ALA A 360 -17.31 -6.08 21.33
N THR A 361 -16.84 -6.13 20.08
CA THR A 361 -15.93 -7.17 19.60
C THR A 361 -14.47 -6.71 19.41
N GLU A 362 -14.19 -5.41 19.24
CA GLU A 362 -12.85 -4.86 18.94
C GLU A 362 -11.76 -5.17 19.99
N ARG A 363 -12.19 -5.48 21.23
CA ARG A 363 -11.29 -5.88 22.32
C ARG A 363 -10.98 -7.37 22.31
N LEU A 364 -11.77 -8.15 21.58
CA LEU A 364 -11.76 -9.60 21.57
C LEU A 364 -11.03 -10.16 20.34
N GLY A 365 -10.97 -9.39 19.25
CA GLY A 365 -10.31 -9.80 18.03
C GLY A 365 -10.54 -8.85 16.87
N ASP A 366 -9.84 -9.08 15.75
CA ASP A 366 -10.22 -8.47 14.48
C ASP A 366 -11.46 -9.18 13.96
N VAL A 367 -12.49 -8.40 13.60
CA VAL A 367 -13.76 -8.95 13.13
C VAL A 367 -14.07 -8.50 11.71
N TYR A 368 -14.58 -9.43 10.93
CA TYR A 368 -15.34 -9.14 9.72
C TYR A 368 -16.82 -9.08 10.10
N ILE A 369 -17.50 -7.99 9.76
CA ILE A 369 -18.92 -7.81 10.04
C ILE A 369 -19.63 -7.61 8.70
N GLN A 370 -20.61 -8.47 8.42
CA GLN A 370 -21.47 -8.36 7.26
C GLN A 370 -22.92 -8.28 7.73
N ARG A 371 -23.67 -7.30 7.21
CA ARG A 371 -25.11 -7.24 7.45
C ARG A 371 -25.80 -8.32 6.61
N ASP A 372 -26.60 -9.14 7.26
CA ASP A 372 -27.34 -10.24 6.63
C ASP A 372 -28.82 -9.88 6.43
N ASP A 373 -29.44 -9.25 7.43
CA ASP A 373 -30.82 -8.74 7.36
C ASP A 373 -30.93 -7.33 7.98
N TYR A 374 -32.14 -6.78 8.05
CA TYR A 374 -32.40 -5.43 8.55
C TYR A 374 -31.68 -5.16 9.88
N ASN A 375 -31.75 -6.06 10.84
CA ASN A 375 -31.07 -5.91 12.13
C ASN A 375 -30.22 -7.14 12.52
N ALA A 376 -29.87 -7.99 11.55
CA ALA A 376 -29.04 -9.18 11.77
C ALA A 376 -27.71 -9.05 11.03
N TYR A 377 -26.65 -9.52 11.68
CA TYR A 377 -25.27 -9.37 11.25
C TYR A 377 -24.53 -10.68 11.43
N PHE A 378 -23.79 -11.08 10.40
CA PHE A 378 -22.74 -12.07 10.46
C PHE A 378 -21.47 -11.42 10.99
N VAL A 379 -20.86 -12.03 12.01
CA VAL A 379 -19.60 -11.57 12.60
C VAL A 379 -18.62 -12.73 12.65
N GLU A 380 -17.49 -12.57 11.97
CA GLU A 380 -16.41 -13.55 12.00
C GLU A 380 -15.16 -12.96 12.61
N PHE A 381 -14.57 -13.69 13.57
CA PHE A 381 -13.28 -13.35 14.14
C PHE A 381 -12.15 -13.82 13.22
N GLN A 382 -11.53 -12.86 12.54
CA GLN A 382 -10.33 -13.07 11.72
C GLN A 382 -9.14 -13.47 12.60
N SER A 383 -9.06 -12.86 13.78
CA SER A 383 -8.13 -13.17 14.86
C SER A 383 -8.87 -13.09 16.18
N ILE A 384 -8.47 -13.88 17.18
CA ILE A 384 -8.96 -13.75 18.56
C ILE A 384 -7.77 -13.40 19.43
N TYR A 385 -7.92 -12.39 20.28
CA TYR A 385 -6.86 -11.91 21.18
C TYR A 385 -6.85 -12.69 22.49
N GLU A 386 -5.64 -12.95 23.00
CA GLU A 386 -5.47 -13.57 24.32
C GLU A 386 -6.08 -12.70 25.44
N PRO A 387 -6.64 -13.31 26.50
CA PRO A 387 -6.69 -14.75 26.79
C PRO A 387 -7.94 -15.46 26.22
N VAL A 388 -8.66 -14.84 25.28
CA VAL A 388 -9.84 -15.46 24.69
C VAL A 388 -9.36 -16.45 23.62
N TYR A 389 -9.73 -17.72 23.77
CA TYR A 389 -9.37 -18.76 22.80
C TYR A 389 -10.58 -19.31 22.05
N LYS A 390 -11.79 -19.18 22.61
CA LYS A 390 -13.04 -19.65 22.01
C LYS A 390 -14.13 -18.59 22.07
N ILE A 391 -14.96 -18.52 21.04
CA ILE A 391 -16.11 -17.60 21.02
C ILE A 391 -17.12 -17.88 22.13
N ASN A 392 -17.33 -19.14 22.49
CA ASN A 392 -18.22 -19.49 23.60
C ASN A 392 -17.81 -18.83 24.92
N ASP A 393 -16.52 -18.52 25.10
CA ASP A 393 -16.01 -17.82 26.26
C ASP A 393 -16.33 -16.31 26.25
N ILE A 394 -16.84 -15.75 25.14
CA ILE A 394 -17.17 -14.32 25.04
C ILE A 394 -18.64 -14.02 24.76
N VAL A 395 -19.46 -15.03 24.45
CA VAL A 395 -20.92 -14.85 24.24
C VAL A 395 -21.56 -14.11 25.42
N HIS A 396 -21.15 -14.41 26.65
CA HIS A 396 -21.67 -13.74 27.85
C HIS A 396 -21.22 -12.28 27.98
N VAL A 397 -20.04 -11.92 27.44
CA VAL A 397 -19.49 -10.55 27.44
C VAL A 397 -20.20 -9.67 26.41
N LEU A 398 -20.63 -10.27 25.30
CA LEU A 398 -21.30 -9.60 24.19
C LEU A 398 -22.79 -9.35 24.44
N LYS A 399 -23.43 -10.12 25.33
CA LYS A 399 -24.82 -9.91 25.75
C LYS A 399 -24.96 -8.56 26.48
N LYS A 400 -25.54 -7.59 25.78
CA LYS A 400 -25.97 -6.28 26.31
C LYS A 400 -27.44 -6.08 25.97
N ASP A 401 -28.11 -5.13 26.61
CA ASP A 401 -29.56 -4.90 26.43
C ASP A 401 -30.01 -4.71 24.96
N ALA A 402 -29.10 -4.29 24.07
CA ALA A 402 -29.35 -4.08 22.65
C ALA A 402 -28.74 -5.13 21.69
N ILE A 403 -28.06 -6.16 22.21
CA ILE A 403 -27.33 -7.18 21.43
C ILE A 403 -27.83 -8.58 21.80
N GLU A 404 -28.53 -9.21 20.86
CA GLU A 404 -28.94 -10.61 20.94
C GLU A 404 -27.97 -11.47 20.10
N ILE A 405 -27.38 -12.51 20.70
CA ILE A 405 -26.60 -13.51 19.96
C ILE A 405 -27.55 -14.61 19.52
N LEU A 406 -27.73 -14.72 18.22
CA LEU A 406 -28.43 -15.82 17.57
C LEU A 406 -27.44 -16.99 17.51
N GLY A 407 -27.85 -18.16 17.99
CA GLY A 407 -26.97 -19.35 18.05
C GLY A 407 -26.49 -19.81 16.67
N GLU A 408 -25.79 -20.96 16.62
CA GLU A 408 -25.08 -21.51 15.45
C GLU A 408 -25.91 -21.70 14.17
N ASN A 409 -27.24 -21.59 14.22
CA ASN A 409 -28.13 -21.74 13.06
C ASN A 409 -29.11 -20.57 13.00
N CYS A 410 -28.79 -19.53 12.22
CA CYS A 410 -29.78 -18.54 11.81
C CYS A 410 -29.88 -18.50 10.29
#